data_AF-A0A6V7HU94-F1
#
_entry.id   AF-A0A6V7HU94-F1
#
_cell.length_a   1.000
_cell.length_b   1.000
_cell.length_c   1.000
_cell.angle_alpha   90.00
_cell.angle_beta   90.00
_cell.angle_gamma   90.00
#
_symmetry.space_group_name_H-M   'P 1'
#
loop_
_entity.id
_entity.type
_entity.pdbx_description
1 polymer ?
#
loop_
_entity_poly.entity_id
_entity_poly.type
_entity_poly.pdbx_seq_one_letter_code
_entity_poly.pdbx_strand_id
1 'polypeptide(L)'
;MTSKDPAVLATVSPKFTVDTLKEILVRGTEQNDVVVDSWSVEPACAKGDNYLSVVHRVTIKGKVNGKDITYRAIVKALPTNKIRNVIFRSKDFFNNETAFYSK
;
A
#
# COMPACT_ATOMS: atom_id res chain seq x y z
N MET A 1 5.38 15.50 0.17
CA MET A 1 6.74 15.41 0.76
C MET A 1 7.07 13.95 1.00
N THR A 2 8.20 13.45 0.51
CA THR A 2 8.66 12.07 0.78
C THR A 2 9.32 11.99 2.16
N SER A 3 8.92 11.02 2.97
CA SER A 3 9.40 10.77 4.34
C SER A 3 10.20 9.46 4.39
N LYS A 4 11.07 9.33 5.40
CA LYS A 4 11.75 8.08 5.77
C LYS A 4 11.19 7.47 7.07
N ASP A 5 10.13 8.06 7.60
CA ASP A 5 9.52 7.65 8.85
C ASP A 5 8.62 6.40 8.66
N PRO A 6 8.93 5.27 9.32
CA PRO A 6 8.11 4.06 9.27
C PRO A 6 6.68 4.28 9.78
N ALA A 7 6.44 5.28 10.64
CA ALA A 7 5.10 5.58 11.16
C ALA A 7 4.10 5.92 10.05
N VAL A 8 4.59 6.51 8.94
CA VAL A 8 3.76 6.81 7.77
C VAL A 8 3.20 5.53 7.13
N LEU A 9 3.96 4.44 7.11
CA LEU A 9 3.50 3.17 6.55
C LEU A 9 2.46 2.48 7.43
N ALA A 10 2.60 2.61 8.76
CA ALA A 10 1.65 2.09 9.72
C ALA A 10 0.23 2.69 9.57
N THR A 11 0.10 3.86 8.92
CA THR A 11 -1.21 4.46 8.59
C THR A 11 -1.99 3.64 7.56
N VAL A 12 -1.30 2.91 6.68
CA VAL A 12 -1.92 2.03 5.68
C VAL A 12 -2.38 0.73 6.34
N SER A 13 -1.49 0.09 7.08
CA SER A 13 -1.75 -1.13 7.84
C SER A 13 -0.57 -1.41 8.77
N PRO A 14 -0.76 -2.02 9.96
CA PRO A 14 0.34 -2.44 10.82
C PRO A 14 1.33 -3.40 10.17
N LYS A 15 0.90 -4.13 9.12
CA LYS A 15 1.75 -5.06 8.37
C LYS A 15 2.42 -4.43 7.14
N PHE A 16 2.11 -3.17 6.84
CA PHE A 16 2.71 -2.46 5.71
C PHE A 16 4.04 -1.85 6.16
N THR A 17 5.16 -2.51 5.83
CA THR A 17 6.50 -2.13 6.30
C THR A 17 7.41 -1.80 5.12
N VAL A 18 8.65 -1.40 5.42
CA VAL A 18 9.68 -1.15 4.41
C VAL A 18 9.98 -2.41 3.58
N ASP A 19 9.89 -3.60 4.19
CA ASP A 19 10.09 -4.85 3.44
C ASP A 19 8.96 -5.10 2.45
N THR A 20 7.71 -4.73 2.79
CA THR A 20 6.60 -4.74 1.82
C THR A 20 6.88 -3.79 0.64
N LEU A 21 7.50 -2.63 0.88
CA LEU A 21 7.89 -1.72 -0.20
C LEU A 21 8.96 -2.33 -1.11
N LYS A 22 9.94 -3.03 -0.54
CA LYS A 22 10.95 -3.77 -1.31
C LYS A 22 10.29 -4.85 -2.16
N GLU A 23 9.39 -5.65 -1.57
CA GLU A 23 8.63 -6.66 -2.31
C GLU A 23 7.82 -6.06 -3.46
N ILE A 24 7.19 -4.90 -3.26
CA ILE A 24 6.49 -4.15 -4.32
C ILE A 24 7.45 -3.75 -5.44
N LEU A 25 8.65 -3.25 -5.11
CA LEU A 25 9.65 -2.89 -6.11
C LEU A 25 10.15 -4.13 -6.87
N VAL A 26 10.47 -5.23 -6.18
CA VAL A 26 10.92 -6.47 -6.83
C VAL A 26 9.87 -6.98 -7.81
N ARG A 27 8.61 -7.09 -7.38
CA ARG A 27 7.52 -7.57 -8.23
C ARG A 27 7.18 -6.59 -9.36
N GLY A 28 7.24 -5.29 -9.08
CA GLY A 28 6.89 -4.25 -10.04
C GLY A 28 7.96 -3.96 -11.08
N THR A 29 9.21 -4.33 -10.83
CA THR A 29 10.36 -4.09 -11.73
C THR A 29 11.00 -5.37 -12.25
N GLU A 30 10.59 -6.53 -11.73
CA GLU A 30 11.14 -7.85 -12.05
C GLU A 30 12.66 -7.96 -11.77
N GLN A 31 13.16 -7.18 -10.81
CA GLN A 31 14.57 -7.11 -10.45
C GLN A 31 14.78 -7.33 -8.95
N ASN A 32 15.86 -8.03 -8.58
CA ASN A 32 16.13 -8.40 -7.19
C ASN A 32 17.00 -7.38 -6.45
N ASP A 33 17.86 -6.64 -7.15
CA ASP A 33 18.69 -5.60 -6.56
C ASP A 33 17.89 -4.29 -6.44
N VAL A 34 17.18 -4.15 -5.32
CA VAL A 34 16.33 -3.00 -5.04
C VAL A 34 16.68 -2.38 -3.68
N VAL A 35 16.73 -1.05 -3.64
CA VAL A 35 16.95 -0.25 -2.44
C VAL A 35 15.82 0.76 -2.33
N VAL A 36 15.23 0.89 -1.14
CA VAL A 36 14.19 1.89 -0.85
C VAL A 36 14.83 3.05 -0.10
N ASP A 37 14.74 4.26 -0.63
CA ASP A 37 15.31 5.47 -0.04
C ASP A 37 14.30 6.27 0.76
N SER A 38 13.10 6.47 0.21
CA SER A 38 12.02 7.23 0.86
C SER A 38 10.66 6.90 0.25
N TRP A 39 9.59 7.27 0.96
CA TRP A 39 8.22 7.02 0.51
C TRP A 39 7.27 8.16 0.87
N SER A 40 6.15 8.26 0.18
CA SER A 40 5.00 9.05 0.61
C SER A 40 3.73 8.23 0.52
N VAL A 41 2.81 8.48 1.44
CA VAL A 41 1.48 7.86 1.50
C VAL A 41 0.47 8.98 1.50
N GLU A 42 -0.44 8.95 0.53
CA GLU A 42 -1.49 9.94 0.37
C GLU A 42 -2.84 9.24 0.18
N PRO A 43 -3.96 9.82 0.62
CA PRO A 43 -5.28 9.31 0.27
C PRO A 43 -5.45 9.25 -1.26
N ALA A 44 -5.93 8.13 -1.79
CA ALA A 44 -6.18 7.99 -3.22
C ALA A 44 -7.57 8.50 -3.65
N CYS A 45 -8.51 8.58 -2.71
CA CYS A 45 -9.91 8.95 -2.94
C CYS A 45 -10.35 10.06 -1.99
N ALA A 46 -11.43 10.77 -2.31
CA ALA A 46 -12.02 11.76 -1.42
C ALA A 46 -12.72 11.08 -0.23
N LYS A 47 -12.97 11.85 0.83
CA LYS A 47 -13.75 11.36 1.97
C LYS A 47 -15.15 10.99 1.50
N GLY A 48 -15.57 9.76 1.77
CA GLY A 48 -16.90 9.25 1.40
C GLY A 48 -16.88 8.27 0.23
N ASP A 49 -15.82 8.22 -0.57
CA ASP A 49 -15.78 7.35 -1.76
C ASP A 49 -15.47 5.89 -1.42
N ASN A 50 -14.86 5.62 -0.25
CA ASN A 50 -14.35 4.30 0.11
C ASN A 50 -14.82 3.85 1.50
N TYR A 51 -16.11 3.48 1.62
CA TYR A 51 -16.72 3.01 2.88
C TYR A 51 -16.32 1.59 3.29
N LEU A 52 -16.00 0.70 2.35
CA LEU A 52 -15.64 -0.69 2.64
C LEU A 52 -14.13 -0.92 2.81
N SER A 53 -13.29 0.01 2.33
CA SER A 53 -11.83 -0.13 2.31
C SER A 53 -11.16 1.24 2.38
N VAL A 54 -9.86 1.29 2.64
CA VAL A 54 -9.07 2.52 2.51
C VAL A 54 -8.08 2.35 1.38
N VAL A 55 -8.03 3.33 0.48
CA VAL A 55 -7.15 3.31 -0.69
C VAL A 55 -6.11 4.41 -0.55
N HIS A 56 -4.84 4.03 -0.66
CA HIS A 56 -3.71 4.93 -0.55
C HIS A 56 -2.93 4.95 -1.86
N ARG A 57 -2.45 6.13 -2.23
CA ARG A 57 -1.41 6.29 -3.25
C ARG A 57 -0.07 6.27 -2.52
N VAL A 58 0.73 5.26 -2.82
CA VAL A 58 2.08 5.10 -2.25
C VAL A 58 3.08 5.41 -3.35
N THR A 59 3.94 6.40 -3.10
CA THR A 59 5.08 6.70 -3.98
C THR A 59 6.34 6.22 -3.29
N ILE A 60 7.09 5.34 -3.93
CA ILE A 60 8.34 4.77 -3.47
C ILE A 60 9.46 5.38 -4.31
N LYS A 61 10.46 5.97 -3.65
CA LYS A 61 11.71 6.39 -4.30
C LYS A 61 12.83 5.50 -3.82
N GLY A 62 13.67 5.06 -4.74
CA GLY A 62 14.72 4.12 -4.46
C GLY A 62 15.61 3.89 -5.66
N LYS A 63 16.38 2.80 -5.61
CA LYS A 63 17.27 2.37 -6.68
C LYS A 63 16.98 0.94 -7.09
N VAL A 64 17.14 0.67 -8.37
CA VAL A 64 16.95 -0.65 -8.99
C VAL A 64 18.12 -0.87 -9.93
N ASN A 65 18.95 -1.89 -9.68
CA ASN A 65 20.25 -2.09 -10.35
C ASN A 65 21.12 -0.80 -10.37
N GLY A 66 21.17 -0.10 -9.23
CA GLY A 66 21.91 1.15 -9.08
C GLY A 66 21.30 2.40 -9.76
N LYS A 67 20.20 2.28 -10.49
CA LYS A 67 19.51 3.40 -11.15
C LYS A 67 18.38 3.93 -10.28
N ASP A 68 18.29 5.26 -10.15
CA ASP A 68 17.19 5.91 -9.43
C ASP A 68 15.84 5.64 -10.10
N ILE A 69 14.85 5.28 -9.28
CA ILE A 69 13.48 5.03 -9.73
C ILE A 69 12.48 5.71 -8.80
N THR A 70 11.35 6.12 -9.38
CA THR A 70 10.14 6.47 -8.64
C THR A 70 9.02 5.52 -9.06
N TYR A 71 8.59 4.67 -8.14
CA TYR A 71 7.51 3.70 -8.35
C TYR A 71 6.25 4.19 -7.66
N ARG A 72 5.11 4.15 -8.35
CA ARG A 72 3.82 4.58 -7.81
C ARG A 72 2.86 3.40 -7.77
N ALA A 73 2.36 3.09 -6.58
CA ALA A 73 1.43 2.00 -6.36
C ALA A 73 0.12 2.51 -5.74
N ILE A 74 -0.98 1.82 -6.05
CA ILE A 74 -2.24 1.98 -5.32
C ILE A 74 -2.35 0.82 -4.34
N VAL A 75 -2.48 1.14 -3.06
CA VAL A 75 -2.56 0.16 -1.98
C VAL A 75 -3.94 0.23 -1.35
N LYS A 76 -4.71 -0.83 -1.51
CA LYS A 76 -6.01 -1.02 -0.87
C LYS A 76 -5.83 -1.82 0.42
N ALA A 77 -6.35 -1.28 1.53
CA ALA A 77 -6.25 -1.89 2.85
C ALA A 77 -7.62 -1.94 3.53
N LEU A 78 -7.76 -2.84 4.50
CA LEU A 78 -8.92 -2.85 5.39
C LEU A 78 -8.89 -1.62 6.30
N PRO A 79 -10.06 -1.02 6.61
CA PRO A 79 -10.15 0.03 7.61
C PRO A 79 -9.57 -0.42 8.96
N THR A 80 -8.80 0.43 9.63
CA THR A 80 -8.21 0.11 10.95
C THR A 80 -9.29 -0.04 12.04
N ASN A 81 -10.44 0.61 11.87
CA ASN A 81 -11.56 0.52 12.81
C ASN A 81 -12.27 -0.85 12.70
N LYS A 82 -12.13 -1.66 13.74
CA LYS A 82 -12.71 -3.02 13.82
C LYS A 82 -14.24 -3.02 13.77
N ILE A 83 -14.90 -2.05 14.41
CA ILE A 83 -16.37 -1.95 14.43
C ILE A 83 -16.89 -1.70 13.02
N ARG A 84 -16.25 -0.78 12.28
CA ARG A 84 -16.55 -0.51 10.87
C ARG A 84 -16.41 -1.77 10.02
N ASN A 85 -15.34 -2.55 10.22
CA ASN A 85 -15.15 -3.81 9.48
C ASN A 85 -16.28 -4.81 9.69
N VAL A 86 -16.82 -4.90 10.91
CA VAL A 86 -17.91 -5.83 11.25
C VAL A 86 -19.23 -5.34 10.67
N ILE A 87 -19.60 -4.08 10.94
CA ILE A 87 -20.89 -3.51 10.50
C ILE A 87 -21.02 -3.55 8.98
N PHE A 88 -19.97 -3.16 8.27
CA PHE A 88 -19.99 -3.12 6.80
C PHE A 88 -19.54 -4.43 6.14
N ARG A 89 -19.26 -5.48 6.92
CA ARG A 89 -18.74 -6.76 6.44
C ARG A 89 -17.54 -6.60 5.49
N SER A 90 -16.70 -5.59 5.77
CA SER A 90 -15.61 -5.16 4.88
C SER A 90 -14.65 -6.30 4.54
N LYS A 91 -14.41 -7.22 5.48
CA LYS A 91 -13.55 -8.38 5.28
C LYS A 91 -14.11 -9.36 4.23
N ASP A 92 -15.42 -9.61 4.24
CA ASP A 92 -16.07 -10.51 3.28
C ASP A 92 -15.92 -9.95 1.86
N PHE A 93 -16.25 -8.67 1.67
CA PHE A 93 -16.12 -8.00 0.37
C PHE A 93 -14.68 -7.92 -0.11
N PHE A 94 -13.74 -7.60 0.79
CA PHE A 94 -12.31 -7.54 0.45
C PHE A 94 -11.76 -8.91 0.03
N ASN A 95 -12.18 -9.99 0.70
CA ASN A 95 -11.80 -11.35 0.33
C ASN A 95 -12.39 -11.75 -1.02
N ASN A 96 -13.66 -11.42 -1.28
CA ASN A 96 -14.31 -11.71 -2.56
C ASN A 96 -13.60 -10.99 -3.71
N GLU A 97 -13.26 -9.71 -3.52
CA GLU A 97 -12.52 -8.92 -4.50
C GLU A 97 -11.11 -9.49 -4.74
N THR A 98 -10.40 -9.87 -3.67
CA THR A 98 -9.07 -10.48 -3.80
C THR A 98 -9.16 -11.80 -4.57
N ALA A 99 -10.14 -12.64 -4.25
CA ALA A 99 -10.37 -13.92 -4.93
C ALA A 99 -10.74 -13.76 -6.41
N PHE A 100 -11.41 -12.65 -6.77
CA PHE A 100 -11.72 -12.33 -8.16
C PHE A 100 -10.48 -11.99 -8.98
N TYR A 101 -9.51 -11.27 -8.40
CA TYR A 101 -8.27 -10.91 -9.11
C TYR A 101 -7.19 -12.00 -9.09
N SER A 102 -7.28 -12.96 -8.16
CA SER A 102 -6.28 -14.02 -7.99
C SER A 102 -6.65 -15.37 -8.62
N LYS A 103 -7.83 -15.48 -9.22
CA LYS A 103 -8.31 -16.67 -9.94
C LYS A 103 -8.42 -16.37 -11.43
#